data_AF-A0A919UAV1-F1
#
_entry.id   AF-A0A919UAV1-F1
#
_cell.length_a   1.000
_cell.length_b   1.000
_cell.length_c   1.000
_cell.angle_alpha   90.00
_cell.angle_beta   90.00
_cell.angle_gamma   90.00
#
_symmetry.space_group_name_H-M   'P 1'
#
loop_
_entity.id
_entity.type
_entity.pdbx_description
1 polymer ?
#
loop_
_entity_poly.entity_id
_entity_poly.type
_entity_poly.pdbx_seq_one_letter_code
_entity_poly.pdbx_strand_id
1 'polypeptide(L)'
;MTEVRGRNGQIAFDGTYITILRRGLRARVSIGKGEKRIPLAAVVSVQWKPAGSLVNGFIQFETAGVGGTRSRAGSQTKQAGRDENSVIFTKAQMSAFAELRAAVERALAARHNVVPQQAAPVSVADELQKLVALARQGVLSQQEFEAQKARLLAGR
;
A
#
# COMPACT_ATOMS: atom_id res chain seq x y z
N MET A 1 4.19 -2.20 -15.50
CA MET A 1 4.02 -0.74 -15.27
C MET A 1 2.74 -0.30 -15.94
N THR A 2 1.81 0.29 -15.21
CA THR A 2 0.50 0.73 -15.71
C THR A 2 0.47 2.25 -15.72
N GLU A 3 0.24 2.87 -16.88
CA GLU A 3 0.14 4.32 -17.02
C GLU A 3 -1.23 4.72 -17.57
N VAL A 4 -1.85 5.73 -16.97
CA VAL A 4 -3.14 6.27 -17.41
C VAL A 4 -3.11 7.79 -17.46
N ARG A 5 -3.80 8.35 -18.46
CA ARG A 5 -3.89 9.80 -18.66
C ARG A 5 -5.30 10.29 -18.35
N GLY A 6 -5.40 11.18 -17.37
CA GLY A 6 -6.62 11.89 -17.01
C GLY A 6 -6.67 13.30 -17.60
N ARG A 7 -7.67 14.06 -17.16
CA ARG A 7 -7.96 15.43 -17.60
C ARG A 7 -7.00 16.46 -16.99
N ASN A 8 -6.58 16.26 -15.75
CA ASN A 8 -5.70 17.18 -15.00
C ASN A 8 -4.36 16.56 -14.60
N GLY A 9 -4.01 15.37 -15.11
CA GLY A 9 -2.76 14.68 -14.78
C GLY A 9 -2.62 13.32 -15.44
N GLN A 10 -1.44 12.71 -15.30
CA GLN A 10 -1.18 11.30 -15.58
C GLN A 10 -0.89 10.58 -14.26
N ILE A 11 -1.19 9.28 -14.21
CA ILE A 11 -0.77 8.40 -13.13
C ILE A 11 0.02 7.24 -13.74
N ALA A 12 1.19 6.95 -13.18
CA ALA A 12 1.93 5.73 -13.43
C ALA A 12 2.05 4.91 -12.16
N PHE A 13 1.90 3.58 -12.28
CA PHE A 13 2.08 2.62 -11.20
C PHE A 13 3.11 1.57 -11.61
N ASP A 14 4.19 1.47 -10.84
CA ASP A 14 5.30 0.53 -11.09
C ASP A 14 5.26 -0.73 -10.19
N GLY A 15 4.29 -0.82 -9.28
CA GLY A 15 4.19 -1.88 -8.26
C GLY A 15 4.64 -1.43 -6.86
N THR A 16 5.50 -0.41 -6.80
CA THR A 16 6.08 0.10 -5.55
C THR A 16 5.66 1.55 -5.29
N TYR A 17 5.53 2.34 -6.34
CA TYR A 17 5.20 3.76 -6.31
C TYR A 17 4.05 4.08 -7.26
N ILE A 18 3.24 5.04 -6.82
CA ILE A 18 2.23 5.72 -7.62
C ILE A 18 2.78 7.11 -7.93
N THR A 19 3.07 7.36 -9.21
CA THR A 19 3.60 8.64 -9.68
C THR A 19 2.48 9.42 -10.35
N ILE A 20 2.16 10.60 -9.81
CA ILE A 20 1.19 11.53 -10.38
C ILE A 20 1.95 12.67 -11.06
N LEU A 21 1.79 12.79 -12.38
CA LEU A 21 2.44 13.84 -13.17
C LEU A 21 1.43 14.88 -13.66
N ARG A 22 1.72 16.16 -13.42
CA ARG A 22 0.90 17.29 -13.90
C ARG A 22 1.53 17.92 -15.15
N ARG A 23 1.29 17.32 -16.33
CA ARG A 23 1.75 17.87 -17.61
C ARG A 23 0.64 18.69 -18.30
N GLY A 24 0.98 19.88 -18.81
CA GLY A 24 0.10 20.74 -19.61
C GLY A 24 -0.26 22.09 -18.96
N LEU A 25 -0.58 23.11 -19.78
CA LEU A 25 -0.87 24.49 -19.33
C LEU A 25 -1.98 24.53 -18.25
N ARG A 26 -3.06 23.77 -18.44
CA ARG A 26 -4.22 23.75 -17.52
C ARG A 26 -3.89 23.14 -16.16
N ALA A 27 -3.13 22.05 -16.12
CA ALA A 27 -2.71 21.42 -14.85
C ALA A 27 -1.73 22.32 -14.08
N ARG A 28 -0.85 23.02 -14.82
CA ARG A 28 0.10 23.99 -14.25
C ARG A 28 -0.58 25.18 -13.56
N VAL A 29 -1.70 25.67 -14.10
CA VAL A 29 -2.43 26.81 -13.54
C VAL A 29 -3.30 26.40 -12.35
N SER A 30 -3.87 25.18 -12.34
CA SER A 30 -4.78 24.75 -11.27
C SER A 30 -4.12 24.14 -10.04
N ILE A 31 -2.96 23.48 -10.21
CA ILE A 31 -2.30 22.68 -9.15
C ILE A 31 -0.80 23.00 -9.04
N GLY A 32 -0.17 23.50 -10.11
CA GLY A 32 1.27 23.78 -10.16
C GLY A 32 2.03 22.78 -11.05
N LYS A 33 3.33 23.04 -11.29
CA LYS A 33 4.24 22.05 -11.91
C LYS A 33 4.70 21.10 -10.81
N GLY A 34 4.48 19.80 -10.99
CA GLY A 34 4.96 18.81 -10.03
C GLY A 34 4.81 17.40 -10.52
N GLU A 35 5.84 16.60 -10.24
CA GLU A 35 5.74 15.15 -10.14
C GLU A 35 5.58 14.83 -8.65
N LYS A 36 4.56 14.04 -8.31
CA LYS A 36 4.37 13.54 -6.95
C LYS A 36 4.52 12.04 -6.98
N ARG A 37 5.49 11.52 -6.25
CA ARG A 37 5.72 10.08 -6.13
C ARG A 37 5.30 9.61 -4.75
N ILE A 38 4.24 8.80 -4.70
CA ILE A 38 3.65 8.28 -3.47
C ILE A 38 4.09 6.82 -3.34
N PRO A 39 4.84 6.44 -2.29
CA PRO A 39 5.13 5.04 -2.04
C PRO A 39 3.82 4.31 -1.73
N LEU A 40 3.62 3.13 -2.32
CA LEU A 40 2.47 2.27 -2.04
C LEU A 40 2.37 1.98 -0.52
N ALA A 41 3.52 2.00 0.17
CA ALA A 41 3.61 1.90 1.63
C ALA A 41 2.87 2.97 2.42
N ALA A 42 2.76 4.18 1.89
CA ALA A 42 2.07 5.28 2.55
C ALA A 42 0.59 5.37 2.20
N VAL A 43 0.11 4.61 1.20
CA VAL A 43 -1.29 4.66 0.75
C VAL A 43 -2.17 3.91 1.75
N VAL A 44 -3.09 4.64 2.38
CA VAL A 44 -4.06 4.11 3.35
C VAL A 44 -5.34 3.69 2.67
N SER A 45 -5.81 4.50 1.71
CA SER A 45 -7.05 4.22 0.97
C SER A 45 -6.99 4.78 -0.45
N VAL A 46 -7.84 4.23 -1.32
CA VAL A 46 -8.07 4.74 -2.67
C VAL A 46 -9.52 5.18 -2.78
N GLN A 47 -9.75 6.49 -2.83
CA GLN A 47 -11.09 7.02 -3.07
C GLN A 47 -11.40 7.01 -4.57
N TRP A 48 -12.56 6.47 -4.91
CA TRP A 48 -13.01 6.32 -6.29
C TRP A 48 -14.38 6.96 -6.48
N LYS A 49 -14.49 7.82 -7.48
CA LYS A 49 -15.77 8.29 -8.00
C LYS A 49 -15.87 7.96 -9.50
N PRO A 50 -16.82 7.12 -9.93
CA PRO A 50 -16.99 6.79 -11.34
C PRO A 50 -17.40 8.04 -12.14
N ALA A 51 -17.03 8.07 -13.42
CA ALA A 51 -17.46 9.11 -14.33
C ALA A 51 -18.89 8.82 -14.83
N GLY A 52 -19.79 9.78 -14.67
CA GLY A 52 -21.14 9.72 -15.22
C GLY A 52 -21.20 10.35 -16.61
N SER A 53 -22.37 10.33 -17.23
CA SER A 53 -22.59 10.96 -18.54
C SER A 53 -22.48 12.51 -18.51
N LEU A 54 -22.74 13.14 -17.36
CA LEU A 54 -22.69 14.60 -17.18
C LEU A 54 -21.59 15.08 -16.21
N VAL A 55 -20.96 14.17 -15.46
CA VAL A 55 -19.99 14.54 -14.41
C VAL A 55 -18.73 13.69 -14.53
N ASN A 56 -17.58 14.34 -14.44
CA ASN A 56 -16.30 13.64 -14.45
C ASN A 56 -16.10 12.84 -13.16
N GLY A 57 -15.45 11.70 -13.30
CA GLY A 57 -14.99 10.88 -12.19
C GLY A 57 -13.63 11.36 -11.67
N PHE A 58 -13.20 10.78 -10.57
CA PHE A 58 -11.85 10.96 -10.06
C PHE A 58 -11.37 9.74 -9.29
N ILE A 59 -10.05 9.61 -9.22
CA ILE A 59 -9.36 8.72 -8.30
C ILE A 59 -8.48 9.59 -7.40
N GLN A 60 -8.45 9.26 -6.12
CA GLN A 60 -7.63 9.97 -5.12
C GLN A 60 -6.93 8.94 -4.24
N PHE A 61 -5.64 9.18 -3.97
CA PHE A 61 -4.85 8.33 -3.08
C PHE A 61 -4.70 9.03 -1.73
N GLU A 62 -5.28 8.45 -0.68
CA GLU A 62 -5.13 8.96 0.67
C GLU A 62 -3.86 8.40 1.29
N THR A 63 -3.00 9.28 1.79
CA THR A 63 -1.71 8.90 2.40
C THR A 63 -1.72 9.14 3.90
N ALA A 64 -1.10 8.25 4.67
CA ALA A 64 -0.90 8.44 6.11
C ALA A 64 -0.14 9.76 6.35
N GLY A 65 -0.75 10.70 7.07
CA GLY A 65 -0.18 12.03 7.36
C GLY A 65 -0.85 13.21 6.65
N VAL A 66 -1.69 12.98 5.64
CA VAL A 66 -2.51 14.04 5.01
C VAL A 66 -3.98 13.71 5.28
N GLY A 67 -4.58 14.41 6.25
CA GLY A 67 -5.97 14.17 6.66
C GLY A 67 -6.94 14.33 5.49
N GLY A 68 -7.72 13.28 5.21
CA GLY A 68 -8.75 13.28 4.18
C GLY A 68 -9.74 14.41 4.43
N THR A 69 -9.75 15.42 3.55
CA THR A 69 -10.75 16.49 3.62
C THR A 69 -12.09 15.94 3.16
N ARG A 70 -13.04 15.75 4.08
CA ARG A 70 -14.43 15.36 3.74
C ARG A 70 -15.07 16.47 2.89
N SER A 71 -15.16 16.26 1.57
CA SER A 71 -15.86 17.18 0.67
C SER A 71 -17.37 17.14 0.90
N ARG A 72 -18.04 18.30 0.84
CA ARG A 72 -19.52 18.40 0.81
C ARG A 72 -20.07 17.75 -0.47
N ALA A 73 -21.25 17.13 -0.38
CA ALA A 73 -21.95 16.53 -1.52
C ALA A 73 -22.04 17.51 -2.70
N GLY A 74 -21.76 17.03 -3.92
CA GLY A 74 -21.75 17.84 -5.15
C GLY A 74 -20.46 18.64 -5.43
N SER A 75 -19.57 18.84 -4.44
CA SER A 75 -18.31 19.61 -4.63
C SER A 75 -17.07 18.74 -4.84
N GLN A 76 -17.19 17.42 -4.68
CA GLN A 76 -16.07 16.47 -4.68
C GLN A 76 -15.17 16.58 -5.91
N THR A 77 -15.74 16.60 -7.12
CA THR A 77 -14.94 16.68 -8.36
C THR A 77 -14.22 18.03 -8.52
N LYS A 78 -14.79 19.12 -7.97
CA LYS A 78 -14.13 20.44 -7.96
C LYS A 78 -12.95 20.46 -6.96
N GLN A 79 -13.12 19.85 -5.79
CA GLN A 79 -12.06 19.74 -4.78
C GLN A 79 -10.93 18.79 -5.24
N ALA A 80 -11.29 17.63 -5.80
CA ALA A 80 -10.35 16.69 -6.43
C ALA A 80 -9.56 17.33 -7.60
N GLY A 81 -10.13 18.37 -8.23
CA GLY A 81 -9.45 19.14 -9.27
C GLY A 81 -8.31 20.03 -8.75
N ARG A 82 -8.28 20.31 -7.45
CA ARG A 82 -7.26 21.13 -6.77
C ARG A 82 -6.34 20.30 -5.87
N ASP A 83 -6.68 19.03 -5.64
CA ASP A 83 -5.88 18.12 -4.83
C ASP A 83 -4.79 17.45 -5.68
N GLU A 84 -3.56 17.52 -5.17
CA GLU A 84 -2.36 16.92 -5.78
C GLU A 84 -2.44 15.40 -5.82
N ASN A 85 -3.11 14.78 -4.85
CA ASN A 85 -3.27 13.33 -4.73
C ASN A 85 -4.43 12.78 -5.60
N SER A 86 -5.12 13.65 -6.35
CA SER A 86 -6.33 13.33 -7.10
C SER A 86 -6.19 13.56 -8.60
N VAL A 87 -6.62 12.59 -9.42
CA VAL A 87 -6.71 12.75 -10.88
C VAL A 87 -8.14 12.57 -11.36
N ILE A 88 -8.62 13.56 -12.12
CA ILE A 88 -9.94 13.58 -12.75
C ILE A 88 -9.85 12.84 -14.09
N PHE A 89 -10.84 12.01 -14.38
CA PHE A 89 -10.97 11.30 -15.64
C PHE A 89 -12.38 11.42 -16.21
N THR A 90 -12.49 11.29 -17.54
CA THR A 90 -13.76 11.27 -18.26
C THR A 90 -14.31 9.84 -18.37
N LYS A 91 -15.56 9.70 -18.81
CA LYS A 91 -16.18 8.39 -19.06
C LYS A 91 -15.37 7.52 -20.04
N ALA A 92 -14.79 8.12 -21.08
CA ALA A 92 -13.94 7.42 -22.05
C ALA A 92 -12.63 6.88 -21.44
N GLN A 93 -12.15 7.49 -20.35
CA GLN A 93 -10.92 7.10 -19.66
C GLN A 93 -11.19 6.16 -18.48
N MET A 94 -12.46 5.96 -18.11
CA MET A 94 -12.84 5.27 -16.88
C MET A 94 -12.36 3.82 -16.83
N SER A 95 -12.35 3.10 -17.95
CA SER A 95 -11.87 1.71 -18.02
C SER A 95 -10.41 1.60 -17.61
N ALA A 96 -9.53 2.41 -18.22
CA ALA A 96 -8.11 2.43 -17.90
C ALA A 96 -7.86 2.79 -16.42
N PHE A 97 -8.62 3.75 -15.88
CA PHE A 97 -8.52 4.12 -14.47
C PHE A 97 -9.06 3.03 -13.52
N ALA A 98 -10.06 2.25 -13.93
CA ALA A 98 -10.54 1.12 -13.17
C ALA A 98 -9.50 -0.02 -13.15
N GLU A 99 -8.81 -0.27 -14.27
CA GLU A 99 -7.70 -1.23 -14.33
C GLU A 99 -6.53 -0.81 -13.43
N LEU A 100 -6.15 0.48 -13.48
CA LEU A 100 -5.15 1.03 -12.56
C LEU A 100 -5.57 0.83 -11.11
N ARG A 101 -6.81 1.19 -10.76
CA ARG A 101 -7.35 1.00 -9.41
C ARG A 101 -7.25 -0.45 -8.97
N ALA A 102 -7.68 -1.39 -9.81
CA ALA A 102 -7.62 -2.82 -9.52
C ALA A 102 -6.17 -3.32 -9.37
N ALA A 103 -5.21 -2.77 -10.11
CA ALA A 103 -3.80 -3.09 -9.93
C ALA A 103 -3.25 -2.59 -8.58
N VAL A 104 -3.59 -1.36 -8.20
CA VAL A 104 -3.19 -0.78 -6.90
C VAL A 104 -3.83 -1.53 -5.73
N GLU A 105 -5.14 -1.82 -5.81
CA GLU A 105 -5.85 -2.57 -4.76
C GLU A 105 -5.30 -3.99 -4.59
N ARG A 106 -4.98 -4.69 -5.68
CA ARG A 106 -4.31 -6.00 -5.60
C ARG A 106 -2.94 -5.90 -4.93
N ALA A 107 -2.17 -4.88 -5.25
CA ALA A 107 -0.86 -4.67 -4.63
C ALA A 107 -0.98 -4.31 -3.13
N LEU A 108 -1.99 -3.52 -2.74
CA LEU A 108 -2.31 -3.24 -1.34
C LEU A 108 -2.74 -4.50 -0.60
N ALA A 109 -3.62 -5.30 -1.19
CA ALA A 109 -4.08 -6.56 -0.63
C ALA A 109 -2.93 -7.55 -0.46
N ALA A 110 -2.06 -7.70 -1.46
CA ALA A 110 -0.87 -8.55 -1.36
C ALA A 110 0.04 -8.12 -0.21
N ARG A 111 0.17 -6.82 0.06
CA ARG A 111 0.94 -6.27 1.19
C ARG A 111 0.26 -6.45 2.56
N HIS A 112 -1.06 -6.56 2.59
CA HIS A 112 -1.78 -6.91 3.81
C HIS A 112 -1.75 -8.43 4.05
N ASN A 113 -1.66 -9.22 2.97
CA ASN A 113 -1.63 -10.67 3.00
C ASN A 113 -0.22 -11.27 3.14
N VAL A 114 0.85 -10.47 2.95
CA VAL A 114 2.03 -10.67 3.80
C VAL A 114 1.61 -10.28 5.21
N VAL A 115 0.95 -11.24 5.87
CA VAL A 115 1.20 -11.48 7.28
C VAL A 115 2.71 -11.28 7.43
N PRO A 116 3.23 -10.50 8.40
CA PRO A 116 4.59 -10.80 8.82
C PRO A 116 4.61 -12.31 8.95
N GLN A 117 5.60 -13.02 8.39
CA GLN A 117 5.88 -14.33 8.92
C GLN A 117 6.09 -14.08 10.43
N GLN A 118 5.01 -14.16 11.20
CA GLN A 118 5.02 -14.68 12.54
C GLN A 118 5.80 -15.95 12.30
N ALA A 119 7.05 -15.95 12.74
CA ALA A 119 7.84 -17.15 12.84
C ALA A 119 6.86 -18.23 13.26
N ALA A 120 6.71 -19.26 12.42
CA ALA A 120 5.84 -20.39 12.73
C ALA A 120 6.04 -20.70 14.22
N PRO A 121 4.97 -20.92 15.01
CA PRO A 121 5.14 -21.17 16.45
C PRO A 121 6.24 -22.21 16.57
N VAL A 122 7.37 -21.80 17.14
CA VAL A 122 8.61 -22.58 17.05
C VAL A 122 8.25 -23.94 17.59
N SER A 123 8.30 -24.96 16.73
CA SER A 123 7.86 -26.29 17.15
C SER A 123 8.77 -26.69 18.31
N VAL A 124 8.24 -27.39 19.31
CA VAL A 124 9.06 -27.95 20.40
C VAL A 124 10.23 -28.75 19.81
N ALA A 125 10.03 -29.39 18.66
CA ALA A 125 11.09 -30.05 17.91
C ALA A 125 12.20 -29.08 17.43
N ASP A 126 11.86 -27.90 16.94
CA ASP A 126 12.80 -26.87 16.48
C ASP A 126 13.58 -26.26 17.66
N GLU A 127 12.91 -26.01 18.79
CA GLU A 127 13.57 -25.52 20.01
C GLU A 127 14.54 -26.56 20.59
N LEU A 128 14.15 -27.84 20.60
CA LEU A 128 15.00 -28.95 20.99
C LEU A 128 16.20 -29.10 20.05
N GLN A 129 16.02 -28.96 18.73
CA GLN A 129 17.12 -28.97 17.77
C GLN A 129 18.12 -27.83 18.03
N LYS A 130 17.63 -26.64 18.38
CA LYS A 130 18.48 -25.50 18.73
C LYS A 130 19.26 -25.73 20.03
N LEU A 131 18.63 -26.29 21.06
CA LEU A 131 19.31 -26.65 22.31
C LEU A 131 20.40 -27.70 22.07
N VAL A 132 20.13 -28.73 21.25
CA VAL A 132 21.12 -29.76 20.91
C VAL A 132 22.30 -29.17 20.13
N ALA A 133 22.05 -28.23 19.22
CA ALA A 133 23.11 -27.54 18.48
C ALA A 133 24.04 -26.75 19.41
N LEU A 134 23.47 -26.01 20.38
CA LEU A 134 24.24 -25.21 21.34
C LEU A 134 25.05 -26.08 22.31
N ALA A 135 24.50 -27.22 22.75
CA ALA A 135 25.23 -28.19 23.58
C ALA A 135 26.40 -28.82 22.80
N ARG A 136 26.18 -29.20 21.53
CA ARG A 136 27.25 -29.72 20.66
C ARG A 136 28.35 -28.71 20.35
N GLN A 137 28.01 -27.43 20.34
CA GLN A 137 28.97 -26.33 20.19
C GLN A 137 29.74 -26.02 21.48
N GLY A 138 29.43 -26.71 22.59
CA GLY A 138 30.07 -26.47 23.90
C GLY A 138 29.65 -25.15 24.54
N VAL A 139 28.61 -24.49 24.03
CA VAL A 139 28.08 -23.22 24.56
C VAL A 139 27.22 -23.47 25.81
N LEU A 140 26.61 -24.65 25.91
CA LEU A 140 25.86 -25.12 27.07
C LEU A 140 26.54 -26.35 27.66
N SER A 141 26.68 -26.38 28.98
CA SER A 141 27.06 -27.60 29.69
C SER A 141 25.92 -28.63 29.64
N GLN A 142 26.26 -29.91 29.85
CA GLN A 142 25.29 -31.01 29.83
C GLN A 142 24.13 -30.78 30.82
N GLN A 143 24.44 -30.21 32.00
CA GLN A 143 23.46 -29.93 33.04
C GLN A 143 22.52 -28.77 32.66
N GLU A 144 23.03 -27.73 32.00
CA GLU A 144 22.21 -26.60 31.52
C GLU A 144 21.30 -27.01 30.37
N PHE A 145 21.78 -27.89 29.48
CA PHE A 145 20.98 -28.48 28.42
C PHE A 145 19.80 -29.29 28.97
N GLU A 146 20.04 -30.17 29.95
CA GLU A 146 19.00 -31.00 30.55
C GLU A 146 17.94 -30.16 31.29
N ALA A 147 18.36 -29.13 32.01
CA ALA A 147 17.45 -28.22 32.70
C ALA A 147 16.54 -27.45 31.71
N GLN A 148 17.09 -26.95 30.60
CA GLN A 148 16.31 -26.24 29.58
C GLN A 148 15.38 -27.18 28.79
N LYS A 149 15.83 -28.39 28.47
CA LYS A 149 15.01 -29.43 27.84
C LYS A 149 13.81 -29.81 28.72
N ALA A 150 14.04 -30.01 30.02
CA ALA A 150 12.96 -30.33 30.96
C ALA A 150 11.96 -29.17 31.07
N ARG A 151 12.44 -27.93 31.12
CA ARG A 151 11.58 -26.74 31.18
C ARG A 151 10.71 -26.58 29.93
N LEU A 152 11.27 -26.83 28.74
CA LEU A 152 10.51 -26.79 27.48
C LEU A 152 9.44 -27.89 27.40
N LEU A 153 9.70 -29.06 27.98
CA LEU A 153 8.73 -30.17 28.01
C LEU A 153 7.68 -30.03 29.13
N ALA A 154 8.01 -29.34 30.22
CA ALA A 154 7.15 -29.17 31.39
C ALA A 154 6.29 -27.90 31.39
N GLY A 155 6.56 -26.93 30.51
CA GLY A 155 5.86 -25.63 30.43
C GLY A 155 4.44 -25.69 29.83
N ARG A 156 3.65 -26.70 30.18
CA ARG A 156 2.25 -26.84 29.77
C ARG A 156 1.33 -27.06 30.95
#